data_AF-A0A2N5FXN9-F1
#
_entry.id   AF-A0A2N5FXN9-F1
#
_cell.length_a   1.000
_cell.length_b   1.000
_cell.length_c   1.000
_cell.angle_alpha   90.00
_cell.angle_beta   90.00
_cell.angle_gamma   90.00
#
_symmetry.space_group_name_H-M   'P 1'
#
loop_
_entity.id
_entity.type
_entity.pdbx_description
1 polymer ?
#
loop_
_entity_poly.entity_id
_entity_poly.type
_entity_poly.pdbx_seq_one_letter_code
_entity_poly.pdbx_strand_id
1 'polypeptide(L)'
;MLRAVWKNILYILEHKLNVLIECWKEGLFLQGIVHDWSKFSPQEFMPYAKKFFYEGQKDSIDELKWKYAWLHHQHKNKHHWEHWVVDPKNKQALPMPRKYLLEMVCDWRSFSRKWGRRVKASTMDLSGNIILHPDTKKELEDILEKKKAEDARWKNRDAI
;
A
#
# COMPACT_ATOMS: atom_id res chain seq x y z
N MET A 1 24.90 -8.41 -1.36
CA MET A 1 24.01 -7.68 -0.42
C MET A 1 23.99 -6.17 -0.65
N LEU A 2 25.11 -5.46 -0.79
CA LEU A 2 25.12 -4.00 -0.93
C LEU A 2 24.23 -3.46 -2.07
N ARG A 3 24.30 -4.06 -3.27
CA ARG A 3 23.42 -3.71 -4.40
C ARG A 3 21.94 -3.90 -4.08
N ALA A 4 21.59 -4.95 -3.34
CA ALA A 4 20.21 -5.25 -2.96
C ALA A 4 19.67 -4.21 -1.97
N VAL A 5 20.49 -3.81 -0.99
CA VAL A 5 20.19 -2.73 -0.05
C VAL A 5 19.93 -1.42 -0.79
N TRP A 6 20.80 -1.05 -1.73
CA TRP A 6 20.64 0.17 -2.52
C TRP A 6 19.35 0.18 -3.35
N LYS A 7 19.07 -0.91 -4.08
CA LYS A 7 17.82 -1.06 -4.84
C LYS A 7 16.58 -0.97 -3.93
N ASN A 8 16.65 -1.56 -2.73
CA ASN A 8 15.55 -1.51 -1.75
C ASN A 8 15.28 -0.08 -1.25
N ILE A 9 16.32 0.71 -0.97
CA ILE A 9 16.17 2.12 -0.56
C ILE A 9 15.45 2.90 -1.66
N LEU A 10 15.93 2.80 -2.90
CA LEU A 10 15.32 3.52 -4.03
C LEU A 10 13.87 3.12 -4.23
N TYR A 11 13.55 1.83 -4.13
CA TYR A 11 12.20 1.31 -4.23
C TYR A 11 11.27 1.87 -3.14
N ILE A 12 11.70 1.83 -1.87
CA ILE A 12 10.91 2.34 -0.74
C ILE A 12 10.68 3.85 -0.88
N LEU A 13 11.73 4.61 -1.27
CA LEU A 13 11.63 6.06 -1.44
C LEU A 13 10.72 6.44 -2.61
N GLU A 14 10.82 5.76 -3.76
CA GLU A 14 9.93 5.99 -4.90
C GLU A 14 8.46 5.72 -4.52
N HIS A 15 8.20 4.60 -3.86
CA HIS A 15 6.86 4.25 -3.41
C HIS A 15 6.31 5.26 -2.39
N LYS A 16 7.06 5.58 -1.34
CA LYS A 16 6.64 6.58 -0.34
C LYS A 16 6.35 7.94 -0.96
N LEU A 17 7.15 8.38 -1.93
CA LEU A 17 6.89 9.65 -2.62
C LEU A 17 5.59 9.58 -3.44
N ASN A 18 5.34 8.47 -4.12
CA ASN A 18 4.10 8.27 -4.88
C ASN A 18 2.87 8.26 -3.97
N VAL A 19 2.95 7.61 -2.81
CA VAL A 19 1.88 7.63 -1.80
C VAL A 19 1.69 9.02 -1.23
N LEU A 20 2.78 9.73 -0.90
CA LEU A 20 2.73 11.10 -0.42
C LEU A 20 1.99 12.02 -1.40
N ILE A 21 2.23 11.89 -2.70
CA ILE A 21 1.54 12.69 -3.73
C ILE A 21 0.03 12.40 -3.74
N GLU A 22 -0.39 11.14 -3.63
CA GLU A 22 -1.82 10.82 -3.57
C GLU A 22 -2.45 11.27 -2.25
N CYS A 23 -1.79 11.04 -1.10
CA CYS A 23 -2.23 11.52 0.20
C CYS A 23 -2.36 13.05 0.24
N TRP A 24 -1.48 13.79 -0.44
CA TRP A 24 -1.52 15.25 -0.51
C TRP A 24 -2.83 15.76 -1.13
N LYS A 25 -3.33 15.07 -2.16
CA LYS A 25 -4.62 15.42 -2.81
C LYS A 25 -5.81 15.22 -1.88
N GLU A 26 -5.71 14.29 -0.94
CA GLU A 26 -6.75 14.00 0.06
C GLU A 26 -6.57 14.79 1.37
N GLY A 27 -5.55 15.66 1.48
CA GLY A 27 -5.24 16.41 2.71
C GLY A 27 -4.57 15.58 3.81
N LEU A 28 -4.07 14.39 3.50
CA LEU A 28 -3.43 13.45 4.42
C LEU A 28 -1.90 13.66 4.51
N PHE A 29 -1.46 14.90 4.79
CA PHE A 29 -0.04 15.27 4.71
C PHE A 29 0.86 14.45 5.64
N LEU A 30 0.48 14.36 6.93
CA LEU A 30 1.29 13.64 7.92
C LEU A 30 1.28 12.13 7.64
N GLN A 31 0.14 11.56 7.26
CA GLN A 31 0.02 10.15 6.91
C GLN A 31 0.92 9.80 5.72
N GLY A 32 0.89 10.59 4.65
CA GLY A 32 1.77 10.38 3.49
C GLY A 32 3.26 10.44 3.85
N ILE A 33 3.65 11.36 4.76
CA ILE A 33 5.04 11.46 5.24
C ILE A 33 5.44 10.21 6.03
N VAL A 34 4.59 9.74 6.96
CA VAL A 34 4.91 8.61 7.84
C VAL A 34 4.55 7.23 7.26
N HIS A 35 3.89 7.19 6.10
CA HIS A 35 3.47 5.97 5.43
C HIS A 35 4.60 4.94 5.38
N ASP A 36 4.36 3.71 5.85
CA ASP A 36 5.34 2.62 5.77
C ASP A 36 6.70 2.87 6.41
N TRP A 37 6.79 3.71 7.45
CA TRP A 37 8.06 3.93 8.14
C TRP A 37 8.65 2.63 8.72
N SER A 38 7.81 1.64 9.04
CA SER A 38 8.28 0.34 9.52
C SER A 38 9.23 -0.36 8.55
N LYS A 39 9.15 -0.06 7.24
CA LYS A 39 10.03 -0.65 6.19
C LYS A 39 11.51 -0.37 6.40
N PHE A 40 11.84 0.69 7.14
CA PHE A 40 13.22 1.05 7.47
C PHE A 40 13.76 0.34 8.72
N SER A 41 12.92 -0.38 9.46
CA SER A 41 13.36 -1.18 10.60
C SER A 41 14.19 -2.38 10.15
N PRO A 42 15.20 -2.83 10.91
CA PRO A 42 16.04 -3.98 10.52
C PRO A 42 15.24 -5.27 10.26
N GLN A 43 14.15 -5.46 10.99
CA GLN A 43 13.24 -6.62 10.89
C GLN A 43 12.43 -6.65 9.58
N GLU A 44 12.23 -5.51 8.92
CA GLU A 44 11.59 -5.45 7.60
C GLU A 44 12.60 -5.21 6.48
N PHE A 45 13.49 -4.25 6.67
CA PHE A 45 14.37 -3.75 5.62
C PHE A 45 15.25 -4.84 5.02
N MET A 46 15.95 -5.61 5.84
CA MET A 46 16.89 -6.64 5.37
C MET A 46 16.19 -7.83 4.72
N PRO A 47 15.12 -8.41 5.30
CA PRO A 47 14.37 -9.47 4.65
C PRO A 47 13.77 -9.06 3.30
N TYR A 48 13.22 -7.85 3.18
CA TYR A 48 12.71 -7.35 1.90
C TYR A 48 13.83 -7.13 0.88
N ALA A 49 14.93 -6.49 1.28
CA ALA A 49 16.08 -6.28 0.39
C ALA A 49 16.61 -7.61 -0.14
N LYS A 50 16.72 -8.63 0.74
CA LYS A 50 17.14 -9.97 0.34
C LYS A 50 16.11 -10.66 -0.54
N LYS A 51 14.81 -10.59 -0.21
CA LYS A 51 13.73 -11.22 -0.98
C LYS A 51 13.68 -10.72 -2.42
N PHE A 52 13.67 -9.41 -2.63
CA PHE A 52 13.33 -8.81 -3.92
C PHE A 52 14.53 -8.40 -4.77
N PHE A 53 15.69 -8.11 -4.15
CA PHE A 53 16.82 -7.51 -4.88
C PHE A 53 18.14 -8.27 -4.77
N TYR A 54 18.21 -9.33 -3.95
CA TYR A 54 19.38 -10.19 -3.89
C TYR A 54 19.32 -11.28 -4.96
N GLU A 55 20.34 -11.35 -5.80
CA GLU A 55 20.44 -12.27 -6.94
C GLU A 55 21.02 -13.66 -6.57
N GLY A 56 21.55 -13.81 -5.35
CA GLY A 56 22.05 -15.10 -4.87
C GLY A 56 20.95 -16.07 -4.42
N GLN A 57 21.37 -17.30 -4.10
CA GLN A 57 20.49 -18.32 -3.53
C GLN A 57 19.87 -17.86 -2.21
N LYS A 58 18.60 -18.23 -2.00
CA LYS A 58 17.80 -17.96 -0.81
C LYS A 58 17.36 -19.31 -0.26
N ASP A 59 17.56 -19.52 1.03
CA ASP A 59 17.15 -20.74 1.69
C ASP A 59 15.75 -20.62 2.30
N SER A 60 15.28 -21.69 2.94
CA SER A 60 13.99 -21.69 3.64
C SER A 60 13.94 -20.72 4.83
N ILE A 61 15.09 -20.41 5.44
CA ILE A 61 15.19 -19.48 6.57
C ILE A 61 14.99 -18.04 6.09
N ASP A 62 15.54 -17.68 4.93
CA ASP A 62 15.36 -16.38 4.30
C ASP A 62 13.89 -16.14 3.92
N GLU A 63 13.24 -17.16 3.35
CA GLU A 63 11.82 -17.11 3.03
C GLU A 63 10.97 -16.94 4.30
N LEU A 64 11.30 -17.64 5.39
CA LEU A 64 10.61 -17.49 6.66
C LEU A 64 10.80 -16.09 7.27
N LYS A 65 12.02 -15.55 7.24
CA LYS A 65 12.32 -14.17 7.68
C LYS A 65 11.53 -13.14 6.89
N TRP A 66 11.43 -13.30 5.57
CA TRP A 66 10.62 -12.42 4.74
C TRP A 66 9.13 -12.53 5.06
N LYS A 67 8.59 -13.74 5.31
CA LYS A 67 7.19 -13.92 5.72
C LYS A 67 6.90 -13.22 7.06
N TYR A 68 7.80 -13.33 8.05
CA TYR A 68 7.68 -12.59 9.30
C TYR A 68 7.72 -11.07 9.10
N ALA A 69 8.61 -10.59 8.23
CA ALA A 69 8.68 -9.17 7.87
C ALA A 69 7.39 -8.68 7.18
N TRP A 70 6.83 -9.46 6.26
CA TRP A 70 5.57 -9.19 5.59
C TRP A 70 4.41 -9.12 6.59
N LEU A 71 4.31 -10.11 7.47
CA LEU A 71 3.30 -10.16 8.52
C LEU A 71 3.40 -8.96 9.46
N HIS A 72 4.61 -8.62 9.91
CA HIS A 72 4.85 -7.46 10.77
C HIS A 72 4.42 -6.16 10.07
N HIS A 73 4.79 -5.97 8.81
CA HIS A 73 4.43 -4.78 8.03
C HIS A 73 2.91 -4.60 7.91
N GLN A 74 2.18 -5.67 7.55
CA GLN A 74 0.71 -5.66 7.46
C GLN A 74 0.05 -5.31 8.80
N HIS A 75 0.56 -5.86 9.91
CA HIS A 75 -0.04 -5.63 11.23
C HIS A 75 0.50 -4.38 11.94
N LYS A 76 1.58 -3.77 11.46
CA LYS A 76 2.14 -2.53 12.02
C LYS A 76 1.53 -1.29 11.39
N ASN A 77 1.31 -1.29 10.07
CA ASN A 77 0.82 -0.12 9.35
C ASN A 77 -0.71 -0.19 9.20
N LYS A 78 -1.37 0.79 9.80
CA LYS A 78 -2.84 0.79 10.00
C LYS A 78 -3.65 0.96 8.71
N HIS A 79 -3.02 1.33 7.61
CA HIS A 79 -3.69 1.40 6.30
C HIS A 79 -3.82 0.01 5.65
N HIS A 80 -3.13 -1.02 6.13
CA HIS A 80 -3.42 -2.40 5.71
C HIS A 80 -4.70 -2.89 6.39
N TRP A 81 -5.58 -3.51 5.61
CA TRP A 81 -6.84 -4.04 6.13
C TRP A 81 -6.61 -5.19 7.12
N GLU A 82 -5.52 -5.94 6.96
CA GLU A 82 -5.11 -7.04 7.84
C GLU A 82 -4.94 -6.60 9.29
N HIS A 83 -4.51 -5.34 9.54
CA HIS A 83 -4.40 -4.76 10.88
C HIS A 83 -5.73 -4.79 11.66
N TRP A 84 -6.85 -4.77 10.94
CA TRP A 84 -8.19 -4.65 11.52
C TRP A 84 -8.95 -5.96 11.58
N VAL A 85 -8.36 -7.07 11.09
CA VAL A 85 -8.98 -8.39 11.11
C VAL A 85 -8.83 -9.02 12.49
N VAL A 86 -9.96 -9.40 13.09
CA VAL A 86 -10.01 -10.10 14.38
C VAL A 86 -10.02 -11.61 14.17
N ASP A 87 -10.83 -12.07 13.21
CA ASP A 87 -10.96 -13.48 12.89
C ASP A 87 -11.04 -13.67 11.36
N PRO A 88 -9.96 -14.11 10.70
CA PRO A 88 -9.96 -14.30 9.26
C PRO A 88 -10.86 -15.46 8.81
N LYS A 89 -11.08 -16.48 9.66
CA LYS A 89 -11.92 -17.65 9.34
C LYS A 89 -13.39 -17.26 9.28
N ASN A 90 -13.83 -16.43 10.22
CA ASN A 90 -15.19 -15.91 10.28
C ASN A 90 -15.36 -14.56 9.55
N LYS A 91 -14.33 -14.07 8.87
CA LYS A 91 -14.29 -12.77 8.17
C LYS A 91 -14.69 -11.59 9.08
N GLN A 92 -14.28 -11.64 10.34
CA GLN A 92 -14.56 -10.60 11.32
C GLN A 92 -13.45 -9.55 11.30
N ALA A 93 -13.82 -8.29 11.11
CA ALA A 93 -12.92 -7.15 11.18
C ALA A 93 -13.57 -5.97 11.92
N LEU A 94 -12.74 -5.10 12.48
CA LEU A 94 -13.17 -3.85 13.13
C LEU A 94 -13.36 -2.72 12.10
N PRO A 95 -14.22 -1.73 12.39
CA PRO A 95 -14.34 -0.55 11.55
C PRO A 95 -12.99 0.19 11.47
N MET A 96 -12.47 0.35 10.25
CA MET A 96 -11.25 1.10 9.98
C MET A 96 -11.55 2.60 9.98
N PRO A 97 -10.81 3.42 10.74
CA PRO A 97 -10.93 4.87 10.69
C PRO A 97 -10.68 5.42 9.28
N ARG A 98 -11.54 6.34 8.83
CA ARG A 98 -11.51 6.95 7.48
C ARG A 98 -10.12 7.39 6.99
N LYS A 99 -9.29 7.96 7.87
CA LYS A 99 -7.93 8.40 7.49
C LYS A 99 -7.03 7.26 7.00
N TYR A 100 -7.15 6.07 7.59
CA TYR A 100 -6.39 4.89 7.18
C TYR A 100 -6.99 4.22 5.95
N LEU A 101 -8.31 4.28 5.80
CA LEU A 101 -9.00 3.82 4.59
C LEU A 101 -8.59 4.65 3.37
N LEU A 102 -8.55 5.97 3.52
CA LEU A 102 -8.06 6.88 2.48
C LEU A 102 -6.57 6.68 2.20
N GLU A 103 -5.74 6.48 3.22
CA GLU A 103 -4.33 6.13 3.06
C GLU A 103 -4.16 4.83 2.27
N MET A 104 -4.98 3.79 2.53
CA MET A 104 -4.98 2.52 1.79
C MET A 104 -5.32 2.73 0.31
N VAL A 105 -6.32 3.56 0.00
CA VAL A 105 -6.66 3.88 -1.39
C VAL A 105 -5.54 4.67 -2.08
N CYS A 106 -4.88 5.60 -1.36
CA CYS A 106 -3.72 6.34 -1.88
C CYS A 106 -2.56 5.39 -2.18
N ASP A 107 -2.29 4.45 -1.27
CA ASP A 107 -1.30 3.38 -1.42
C ASP A 107 -1.56 2.55 -2.68
N TRP A 108 -2.77 2.03 -2.85
CA TRP A 108 -3.16 1.23 -4.02
C TRP A 108 -3.02 1.98 -5.35
N ARG A 109 -3.42 3.25 -5.38
CA ARG A 109 -3.27 4.09 -6.58
C ARG A 109 -1.81 4.34 -6.94
N SER A 110 -0.94 4.42 -5.94
CA SER A 110 0.48 4.71 -6.09
C SER A 110 1.24 3.61 -6.86
N PHE A 111 0.80 2.35 -6.84
CA PHE A 111 1.48 1.25 -7.54
C PHE A 111 1.50 1.41 -9.07
N SER A 112 0.50 2.11 -9.63
CA SER A 112 0.48 2.40 -11.06
C SER A 112 1.35 3.59 -11.46
N ARG A 113 1.83 4.37 -10.46
CA ARG A 113 2.68 5.53 -10.64
C ARG A 113 4.13 5.08 -10.73
N LYS A 114 4.80 5.45 -11.83
CA LYS A 114 6.25 5.41 -11.96
C LYS A 114 6.76 6.85 -11.93
N TRP A 115 8.00 7.08 -11.49
CA TRP A 115 8.61 8.42 -11.43
C TRP A 115 8.21 9.34 -12.60
N GLY A 116 7.61 10.50 -12.28
CA GLY A 116 7.20 11.51 -13.26
C GLY A 116 5.97 11.17 -14.12
N ARG A 117 5.34 10.00 -13.92
CA ARG A 117 4.14 9.57 -14.66
C ARG A 117 2.89 9.71 -13.82
N ARG A 118 1.74 9.86 -14.48
CA ARG A 118 0.43 9.91 -13.83
C ARG A 118 0.02 8.50 -13.38
N VAL A 119 -0.76 8.43 -12.31
CA VAL A 119 -1.50 7.23 -11.91
C VAL A 119 -2.39 6.84 -13.09
N LYS A 120 -2.28 5.61 -13.56
CA LYS A 120 -3.25 5.09 -14.53
C LYS A 120 -4.59 4.95 -13.82
N ALA A 121 -5.69 5.23 -14.52
CA ALA A 121 -7.01 4.94 -13.99
C ALA A 121 -7.04 3.50 -13.51
N SER A 122 -7.07 3.33 -12.19
CA SER A 122 -6.87 2.04 -11.57
C SER A 122 -8.19 1.29 -11.61
N THR A 123 -8.24 0.16 -12.32
CA THR A 123 -9.16 -0.92 -11.99
C THR A 123 -8.71 -1.52 -10.66
N MET A 124 -9.00 -0.82 -9.56
CA MET A 124 -8.92 -1.42 -8.22
C MET A 124 -10.08 -2.40 -8.15
N ASP A 125 -9.78 -3.65 -8.47
CA ASP A 125 -10.72 -4.74 -8.35
C ASP A 125 -10.74 -5.21 -6.89
N LEU A 126 -11.86 -4.95 -6.21
CA LEU A 126 -12.13 -5.40 -4.85
C LEU A 126 -12.50 -6.89 -4.79
N SER A 127 -12.50 -7.61 -5.92
CA SER A 127 -12.82 -9.05 -5.97
C SER A 127 -11.82 -9.92 -5.19
N GLY A 128 -10.65 -9.38 -4.86
CA GLY A 128 -9.69 -10.02 -3.97
C GLY A 128 -10.27 -10.18 -2.55
N ASN A 129 -9.92 -11.28 -1.89
CA ASN A 129 -10.39 -11.69 -0.56
C ASN A 129 -10.00 -10.72 0.59
N ILE A 130 -10.32 -9.43 0.51
CA ILE A 130 -10.14 -8.47 1.59
C ILE A 130 -11.23 -8.68 2.64
N ILE A 131 -10.83 -8.68 3.90
CA ILE A 131 -11.74 -8.80 5.04
C ILE A 131 -11.86 -7.42 5.67
N LEU A 132 -13.04 -6.81 5.52
CA LEU A 132 -13.34 -5.48 6.04
C LEU A 132 -14.64 -5.52 6.84
N HIS A 133 -14.73 -4.66 7.85
CA HIS A 133 -16.00 -4.38 8.50
C HIS A 133 -17.02 -3.86 7.46
N PRO A 134 -18.32 -4.23 7.54
CA PRO A 134 -19.33 -3.81 6.58
C PRO A 134 -19.36 -2.30 6.31
N ASP A 135 -19.27 -1.48 7.36
CA ASP A 135 -19.26 -0.01 7.20
C ASP A 135 -18.03 0.49 6.45
N THR A 136 -16.85 -0.06 6.74
CA THR A 136 -15.60 0.28 6.04
C THR A 136 -15.67 -0.15 4.59
N LYS A 137 -16.27 -1.31 4.29
CA LYS A 137 -16.45 -1.79 2.92
C LYS A 137 -17.35 -0.85 2.12
N LYS A 138 -18.47 -0.43 2.69
CA LYS A 138 -19.38 0.53 2.06
C LYS A 138 -18.67 1.87 1.78
N GLU A 139 -17.95 2.39 2.77
CA GLU A 139 -17.20 3.65 2.60
C GLU A 139 -16.09 3.51 1.54
N LEU A 140 -15.44 2.35 1.45
CA LEU A 140 -14.45 2.06 0.41
C LEU A 140 -15.09 2.09 -0.98
N GLU A 141 -16.23 1.44 -1.16
CA GLU A 141 -16.98 1.42 -2.43
C GLU A 141 -17.33 2.85 -2.87
N ASP A 142 -17.87 3.68 -1.97
CA ASP A 142 -18.18 5.08 -2.23
C ASP A 142 -16.93 5.88 -2.65
N ILE A 143 -15.81 5.70 -1.96
CA ILE A 143 -14.53 6.38 -2.29
C ILE A 143 -14.07 5.97 -3.69
N LEU A 144 -14.09 4.68 -4.01
CA LEU A 144 -13.62 4.16 -5.29
C LEU A 144 -14.48 4.62 -6.46
N GLU A 145 -15.81 4.64 -6.31
CA GLU A 145 -16.71 5.19 -7.32
C GLU A 145 -16.41 6.66 -7.59
N LYS A 146 -16.21 7.45 -6.54
CA LYS A 146 -15.86 8.86 -6.65
C LYS A 146 -14.52 9.05 -7.39
N LYS A 147 -13.50 8.25 -7.06
CA LYS A 147 -12.19 8.28 -7.75
C LYS A 147 -12.28 7.86 -9.22
N LYS A 148 -13.09 6.85 -9.55
CA LYS A 148 -13.35 6.47 -10.95
C LYS A 148 -14.00 7.61 -11.73
N ALA A 149 -14.98 8.30 -11.13
CA ALA A 149 -15.64 9.45 -11.76
C ALA A 149 -14.67 10.64 -11.95
N GLU A 150 -13.81 10.92 -10.97
CA GLU A 150 -12.76 11.95 -11.06
C GLU A 150 -11.77 11.64 -12.21
N ASP A 151 -11.27 10.39 -12.26
CA ASP A 151 -10.34 9.93 -13.30
C ASP A 151 -10.98 10.02 -14.71
N ALA A 152 -12.28 9.73 -14.83
CA ALA A 152 -13.01 9.84 -16.09
C ALA A 152 -13.22 11.30 -16.55
N ARG A 153 -13.58 12.20 -15.63
CA ARG A 153 -13.72 13.64 -15.94
C ARG A 153 -12.41 14.24 -16.41
N TRP A 154 -11.29 13.84 -15.82
CA TRP A 154 -9.98 14.34 -16.20
C TRP A 154 -9.57 13.89 -17.61
N LYS A 155 -9.82 12.63 -17.98
CA LYS A 155 -9.53 12.13 -19.35
C LYS A 155 -10.23 12.94 -20.44
N ASN A 156 -11.45 13.40 -20.18
CA ASN A 156 -12.22 14.19 -21.15
C ASN A 156 -11.72 15.64 -21.29
N ARG A 157 -11.01 16.17 -20.29
CA ARG A 157 -10.44 17.53 -20.35
C ARG A 157 -9.16 17.62 -21.18
N ASP A 158 -8.36 16.55 -21.19
CA ASP A 158 -7.10 16.49 -21.95
C ASP A 158 -7.32 16.05 -23.42
N ALA A 159 -8.56 15.81 -23.83
CA ALA A 159 -8.95 15.40 -25.19
C ALA A 159 -9.47 16.56 -26.06
N ILE A 160 -9.41 17.80 -25.54
CA ILE A 160 -9.74 19.07 -26.21
C ILE A 160 -8.45 19.88 -26.29
#